data_AF-A0A960SPK8-F1
#
_entry.id   AF-A0A960SPK8-F1
#
_cell.length_a   1.000
_cell.length_b   1.000
_cell.length_c   1.000
_cell.angle_alpha   90.00
_cell.angle_beta   90.00
_cell.angle_gamma   90.00
#
_symmetry.space_group_name_H-M   'P 1'
#
loop_
_entity.id
_entity.type
_entity.pdbx_description
1 polymer ?
#
loop_
_entity_poly.entity_id
_entity_poly.type
_entity_poly.pdbx_seq_one_letter_code
_entity_poly.pdbx_strand_id
1 'polypeptide(L)'
;MIRCLLHEWLSPLTGDRSDRGPRWLRRHRAACPRCEHAASGRRAVAARLRAEAARERRPVPPFLAARIRSAVKRAEAQARPGGVGRRRWMGWSLAAVAGLAVALAFGPWWRPRTVEIDLAEFTREQAGRLTQQVRNLPPEPVRALTRIDRPLQTELEAILADARTAALSLARVCVPEESIASRP
;
A
#
# COMPACT_ATOMS: atom_id res chain seq x y z
N MET A 1 7.88 -28.08 6.29
CA MET A 1 8.10 -26.72 6.82
C MET A 1 8.10 -25.64 5.73
N ILE A 2 8.93 -25.73 4.70
CA ILE A 2 9.03 -24.73 3.59
C ILE A 2 7.67 -24.44 2.92
N ARG A 3 6.85 -25.48 2.67
CA ARG A 3 5.52 -25.32 2.06
C ARG A 3 4.53 -24.53 2.93
N CYS A 4 4.66 -24.59 4.26
CA CYS A 4 3.84 -23.82 5.20
C CYS A 4 4.27 -22.34 5.21
N LEU A 5 5.58 -22.07 5.17
CA LEU A 5 6.10 -20.70 5.09
C LEU A 5 5.70 -20.01 3.78
N LEU A 6 5.78 -20.74 2.67
CA LEU A 6 5.33 -20.25 1.37
C LEU A 6 3.82 -19.93 1.38
N HIS A 7 3.03 -20.73 2.10
CA HIS A 7 1.60 -20.48 2.27
C HIS A 7 1.34 -19.20 3.07
N GLU A 8 2.08 -19.00 4.15
CA GLU A 8 1.99 -17.81 5.00
C GLU A 8 2.35 -16.55 4.21
N TRP A 9 3.39 -16.60 3.39
CA TRP A 9 3.82 -15.49 2.54
C TRP A 9 2.88 -15.19 1.37
N LEU A 10 2.29 -16.21 0.74
CA LEU A 10 1.39 -16.02 -0.41
C LEU A 10 -0.06 -15.71 -0.02
N SER A 11 -0.47 -16.01 1.22
CA SER A 11 -1.86 -15.81 1.65
C SER A 11 -2.35 -14.36 1.52
N PRO A 12 -1.56 -13.31 1.84
CA PRO A 12 -1.96 -11.92 1.63
C PRO A 12 -2.20 -11.59 0.15
N LEU A 13 -1.37 -12.13 -0.76
CA LEU A 13 -1.44 -11.87 -2.19
C LEU A 13 -2.71 -12.45 -2.84
N THR A 14 -3.23 -13.54 -2.29
CA THR A 14 -4.50 -14.13 -2.75
C THR A 14 -5.75 -13.42 -2.21
N GLY A 15 -5.57 -12.47 -1.27
CA GLY A 15 -6.64 -11.77 -0.58
C GLY A 15 -7.66 -12.69 0.08
N ASP A 16 -8.85 -12.17 0.34
CA ASP A 16 -9.99 -12.92 0.91
C ASP A 16 -10.51 -14.06 0.02
N ARG A 17 -10.03 -14.15 -1.24
CA ARG A 17 -10.43 -15.16 -2.21
C ARG A 17 -9.61 -16.44 -2.04
N SER A 18 -9.50 -16.91 -0.80
CA SER A 18 -8.74 -18.11 -0.43
C SER A 18 -9.14 -19.35 -1.26
N ASP A 19 -10.38 -19.41 -1.76
CA ASP A 19 -10.89 -20.52 -2.57
C ASP A 19 -10.52 -20.41 -4.07
N ARG A 20 -10.13 -19.22 -4.55
CA ARG A 20 -9.65 -18.99 -5.93
C ARG A 20 -8.13 -19.08 -6.07
N GLY A 21 -7.43 -19.50 -5.02
CA GLY A 21 -6.00 -19.72 -5.07
C GLY A 21 -5.59 -20.85 -6.02
N PRO A 22 -4.31 -20.92 -6.41
CA PRO A 22 -3.77 -22.01 -7.21
C PRO A 22 -4.10 -23.40 -6.64
N ARG A 23 -4.32 -24.39 -7.51
CA ARG A 23 -4.73 -25.76 -7.10
C ARG A 23 -3.78 -26.38 -6.07
N TRP A 24 -2.47 -26.14 -6.20
CA TRP A 24 -1.46 -26.68 -5.29
C TRP A 24 -1.60 -26.11 -3.86
N LEU A 25 -1.99 -24.85 -3.72
CA LEU A 25 -2.18 -24.17 -2.44
C LEU A 25 -3.39 -24.75 -1.71
N ARG A 26 -4.47 -25.01 -2.45
CA ARG A 26 -5.67 -25.66 -1.90
C ARG A 26 -5.40 -27.09 -1.44
N ARG A 27 -4.66 -27.87 -2.23
CA ARG A 27 -4.24 -29.24 -1.84
C ARG A 27 -3.40 -29.21 -0.57
N HIS A 28 -2.49 -28.26 -0.44
CA HIS A 28 -1.68 -28.14 0.77
C HIS A 28 -2.52 -27.80 2.00
N ARG A 29 -3.47 -26.86 1.89
CA ARG A 29 -4.41 -26.53 2.99
C ARG A 29 -5.17 -27.78 3.45
N ALA A 30 -5.74 -28.54 2.51
CA ALA A 30 -6.48 -29.76 2.81
C ALA A 30 -5.62 -30.83 3.50
N ALA A 31 -4.32 -30.88 3.19
CA ALA A 31 -3.40 -31.86 3.77
C ALA A 31 -2.74 -31.40 5.09
N CYS A 32 -2.75 -30.10 5.41
CA CYS A 32 -2.03 -29.53 6.55
C CYS A 32 -3.00 -28.89 7.56
N PRO A 33 -3.22 -29.50 8.74
CA PRO A 33 -4.20 -29.02 9.71
C PRO A 33 -3.85 -27.63 10.27
N ARG A 34 -2.56 -27.31 10.44
CA ARG A 34 -2.10 -25.99 10.89
C ARG A 34 -2.46 -24.89 9.89
N CYS A 35 -2.25 -25.15 8.59
CA CYS A 35 -2.58 -24.18 7.54
C CYS A 35 -4.10 -24.04 7.35
N GLU A 36 -4.86 -25.11 7.54
CA GLU A 36 -6.33 -25.04 7.52
C GLU A 36 -6.87 -24.24 8.71
N HIS A 37 -6.36 -24.47 9.92
CA HIS A 37 -6.75 -23.72 11.12
C HIS A 37 -6.44 -22.22 10.99
N ALA A 38 -5.27 -21.86 10.46
CA ALA A 38 -4.93 -20.47 10.18
C ALA A 38 -5.81 -19.85 9.08
N ALA A 39 -6.25 -20.64 8.10
CA ALA A 39 -7.16 -20.18 7.06
C ALA A 39 -8.59 -19.96 7.59
N SER A 40 -9.10 -20.90 8.41
CA SER A 40 -10.43 -20.79 9.02
C SER A 40 -10.51 -19.60 9.98
N GLY A 41 -9.47 -19.36 10.80
CA GLY A 41 -9.40 -18.20 11.68
C GLY A 41 -9.48 -16.87 10.91
N ARG A 42 -8.73 -16.75 9.80
CA ARG A 42 -8.80 -15.56 8.93
C ARG A 42 -10.18 -15.39 8.28
N ARG A 43 -10.80 -16.47 7.81
CA ARG A 43 -12.16 -16.44 7.25
C ARG A 43 -13.19 -15.98 8.30
N ALA A 44 -13.05 -16.43 9.55
CA ALA A 44 -13.93 -16.05 10.65
C ALA A 44 -13.82 -14.55 10.97
N VAL A 45 -12.58 -14.02 11.06
CA VAL A 45 -12.35 -12.58 11.24
C VAL A 45 -12.93 -11.78 10.08
N ALA A 46 -12.66 -12.18 8.83
CA ALA A 46 -13.21 -11.51 7.67
C ALA A 46 -14.74 -11.55 7.62
N ALA A 47 -15.37 -12.67 8.01
CA ALA A 47 -16.82 -12.78 8.12
C ALA A 47 -17.39 -11.84 9.18
N ARG A 48 -16.74 -11.76 10.35
CA ARG A 48 -17.13 -10.82 11.42
C ARG A 48 -17.03 -9.37 10.96
N LEU A 49 -15.91 -8.98 10.35
CA LEU A 49 -15.72 -7.63 9.81
C LEU A 49 -16.77 -7.27 8.76
N ARG A 50 -17.13 -8.20 7.88
CA ARG A 50 -18.21 -7.99 6.90
C ARG A 50 -19.57 -7.85 7.57
N ALA A 51 -19.85 -8.63 8.60
CA ALA A 51 -21.10 -8.54 9.35
C ALA A 51 -21.21 -7.21 10.10
N GLU A 52 -20.15 -6.76 10.75
CA GLU A 52 -20.07 -5.46 11.42
C GLU A 52 -20.21 -4.31 10.40
N ALA A 53 -19.47 -4.36 9.29
CA ALA A 53 -19.59 -3.37 8.22
C ALA A 53 -20.98 -3.34 7.57
N ALA A 54 -21.68 -4.48 7.51
CA ALA A 54 -23.05 -4.53 7.02
C ALA A 54 -24.05 -3.89 7.99
N ARG A 55 -23.83 -4.05 9.31
CA ARG A 55 -24.64 -3.39 10.35
C ARG A 55 -24.45 -1.87 10.37
N GLU A 56 -23.22 -1.42 10.17
CA GLU A 56 -22.88 0.02 10.14
C GLU A 56 -23.18 0.67 8.78
N ARG A 57 -23.65 -0.10 7.80
CA ARG A 57 -23.82 0.38 6.43
C ARG A 57 -24.95 1.41 6.37
N ARG A 58 -24.56 2.68 6.29
CA ARG A 58 -25.50 3.75 5.97
C ARG A 58 -26.02 3.59 4.53
N PRO A 59 -27.30 3.92 4.26
CA PRO A 59 -27.82 3.90 2.90
C PRO A 59 -26.98 4.83 2.02
N VAL A 60 -26.53 4.30 0.88
CA VAL A 60 -25.72 5.08 -0.06
C VAL A 60 -26.62 6.14 -0.69
N PRO A 61 -26.27 7.44 -0.65
CA PRO A 61 -27.08 8.47 -1.26
C PRO A 61 -27.25 8.22 -2.76
N PRO A 62 -28.45 8.36 -3.34
CA PRO A 62 -28.74 7.99 -4.73
C PRO A 62 -27.89 8.74 -5.76
N PHE A 63 -27.42 9.94 -5.42
CA PHE A 63 -26.58 10.79 -6.27
C PHE A 63 -25.07 10.50 -6.14
N LEU A 64 -24.63 9.74 -5.15
CA LEU A 64 -23.21 9.50 -4.89
C LEU A 64 -22.53 8.79 -6.07
N ALA A 65 -23.19 7.77 -6.65
CA ALA A 65 -22.66 7.05 -7.80
C ALA A 65 -22.56 7.91 -9.07
N ALA A 66 -23.52 8.81 -9.31
CA ALA A 66 -23.46 9.77 -10.42
C ALA A 66 -22.33 10.78 -10.22
N ARG A 67 -22.16 11.26 -8.98
CA ARG A 67 -21.14 12.24 -8.60
C ARG A 67 -19.72 11.68 -8.68
N ILE A 68 -19.50 10.44 -8.25
CA ILE A 68 -18.21 9.75 -8.44
C ILE A 68 -17.91 9.62 -9.93
N ARG A 69 -18.87 9.16 -10.73
CA ARG A 69 -18.68 9.02 -12.19
C ARG A 69 -18.36 10.36 -12.87
N SER A 70 -19.01 11.46 -12.47
CA SER A 70 -18.70 12.78 -13.04
C SER A 70 -17.35 13.33 -12.56
N ALA A 71 -16.94 13.07 -11.32
CA ALA A 71 -15.62 13.40 -10.82
C ALA A 71 -14.51 12.64 -11.57
N VAL A 72 -14.69 11.33 -11.77
CA VAL A 72 -13.74 10.50 -12.54
C VAL A 72 -13.65 11.00 -13.99
N LYS A 73 -14.77 11.25 -14.67
CA LYS A 73 -14.76 11.78 -16.04
C LYS A 73 -14.05 13.13 -16.15
N ARG A 74 -14.22 14.02 -15.16
CA ARG A 74 -13.52 15.31 -15.12
C ARG A 74 -12.02 15.13 -14.91
N ALA A 75 -11.62 14.26 -13.98
CA ALA A 75 -10.22 13.93 -13.75
C ALA A 75 -9.58 13.31 -15.00
N GLU A 76 -10.27 12.40 -15.69
CA GLU A 76 -9.80 11.82 -16.96
C GLU A 76 -9.70 12.87 -18.08
N ALA A 77 -10.64 13.82 -18.15
CA ALA A 77 -10.58 14.90 -19.12
C ALA A 77 -9.43 15.87 -18.83
N GLN A 78 -9.14 16.16 -17.56
CA GLN A 78 -7.99 16.97 -17.13
C GLN A 78 -6.66 16.23 -17.27
N ALA A 79 -6.66 14.91 -17.09
CA ALA A 79 -5.50 14.05 -17.26
C ALA A 79 -5.20 13.71 -18.73
N ARG A 80 -6.05 14.12 -19.68
CA ARG A 80 -5.67 14.17 -21.10
C ARG A 80 -4.86 15.45 -21.30
N PRO A 81 -3.51 15.41 -21.29
CA PRO A 81 -2.74 16.58 -21.63
C PRO A 81 -3.13 16.97 -23.05
N GLY A 82 -3.61 18.21 -23.21
CA GLY A 82 -3.92 18.79 -24.51
C GLY A 82 -2.73 18.57 -25.43
N GLY A 83 -2.94 17.76 -26.48
CA GLY A 83 -2.04 17.59 -27.61
C GLY A 83 -0.54 17.65 -27.32
N VAL A 84 0.00 16.79 -26.45
CA VAL A 84 1.44 16.51 -26.55
C VAL A 84 1.61 15.76 -27.87
N GLY A 85 2.02 16.49 -28.91
CA GLY A 85 2.06 16.02 -30.28
C GLY A 85 2.66 14.61 -30.37
N ARG A 86 1.99 13.75 -31.16
CA ARG A 86 2.27 12.32 -31.40
C ARG A 86 3.77 11.97 -31.56
N ARG A 87 4.61 12.94 -31.95
CA ARG A 87 6.07 12.83 -32.05
C ARG A 87 6.80 12.66 -30.71
N ARG A 88 6.31 13.24 -29.60
CA ARG A 88 7.04 13.22 -28.32
C ARG A 88 6.80 11.93 -27.51
N TRP A 89 5.67 11.24 -27.74
CA TRP A 89 5.32 9.99 -27.05
C TRP A 89 6.12 8.79 -27.57
N MET A 90 6.46 8.75 -28.87
CA MET A 90 7.32 7.71 -29.45
C MET A 90 8.75 7.69 -28.87
N GLY A 91 9.26 8.83 -28.42
CA GLY A 91 10.60 8.93 -27.83
C GLY A 91 10.72 8.19 -26.48
N TRP A 92 9.67 8.22 -25.66
CA TRP A 92 9.68 7.58 -24.34
C TRP A 92 9.47 6.07 -24.40
N SER A 93 8.70 5.57 -25.39
CA SER A 93 8.56 4.13 -25.61
C SER A 93 9.87 3.48 -26.07
N LEU A 94 10.67 4.16 -26.90
CA LEU A 94 11.97 3.66 -27.34
C LEU A 94 12.99 3.62 -26.19
N ALA A 95 12.99 4.64 -25.32
CA ALA A 95 13.84 4.66 -24.14
C ALA A 95 13.51 3.55 -23.13
N ALA A 96 12.22 3.25 -22.92
CA ALA A 96 11.80 2.18 -22.02
C ALA A 96 12.19 0.78 -22.53
N VAL A 97 12.08 0.53 -23.83
CA VAL A 97 12.48 -0.75 -24.44
C VAL A 97 14.00 -0.91 -24.41
N ALA A 98 14.76 0.16 -24.68
CA ALA A 98 16.22 0.13 -24.57
C ALA A 98 16.68 -0.13 -23.12
N GLY A 99 16.05 0.51 -22.13
CA GLY A 99 16.33 0.26 -20.71
C GLY A 99 16.06 -1.20 -20.30
N LEU A 100 14.96 -1.79 -20.79
CA LEU A 100 14.63 -3.18 -20.53
C LEU A 100 15.61 -4.16 -21.20
N ALA A 101 16.05 -3.86 -22.43
CA ALA A 101 17.04 -4.66 -23.13
C ALA A 101 18.41 -4.65 -22.43
N VAL A 102 18.85 -3.48 -21.93
CA VAL A 102 20.09 -3.35 -21.14
C VAL A 102 19.96 -4.10 -19.81
N ALA A 103 18.82 -4.00 -19.12
CA ALA A 103 18.58 -4.72 -17.87
C ALA A 103 18.58 -6.25 -18.05
N LEU A 104 18.06 -6.76 -19.18
CA LEU A 104 18.07 -8.19 -19.48
C LEU A 104 19.44 -8.69 -19.94
N ALA A 105 20.21 -7.87 -20.67
CA ALA A 105 21.54 -8.22 -21.15
C ALA A 105 22.59 -8.25 -20.01
N PHE A 106 22.48 -7.34 -19.03
CA PHE A 106 23.41 -7.24 -17.89
C PHE A 106 22.88 -7.87 -16.59
N GLY A 107 21.60 -8.24 -16.54
CA GLY A 107 20.95 -8.90 -15.38
C GLY A 107 21.60 -10.21 -14.89
N PRO A 108 22.21 -11.06 -15.74
CA PRO A 108 22.84 -12.29 -15.26
C PRO A 108 24.11 -12.05 -14.43
N TRP A 109 24.80 -10.92 -14.65
CA TRP A 109 26.02 -10.56 -13.93
C TRP A 109 25.73 -9.88 -12.58
N TRP A 110 24.51 -9.36 -12.44
CA TRP A 110 23.96 -8.80 -11.20
C TRP A 110 23.13 -9.82 -10.43
N ARG A 111 23.53 -11.10 -10.42
CA ARG A 111 22.95 -12.05 -9.46
C ARG A 111 23.48 -11.72 -8.07
N PRO A 112 22.66 -11.14 -7.15
CA PRO A 112 23.08 -11.05 -5.77
C PRO A 112 23.34 -12.48 -5.30
N ARG A 113 24.57 -12.75 -4.83
CA ARG A 113 24.87 -13.97 -4.07
C ARG A 113 23.83 -14.05 -2.96
N THR A 114 22.93 -15.01 -3.03
CA THR A 114 22.00 -15.31 -1.96
C THR A 114 22.81 -15.89 -0.81
N VAL A 115 23.30 -15.01 0.05
CA VAL A 115 23.75 -15.41 1.38
C VAL A 115 22.47 -15.84 2.10
N GLU A 116 22.36 -17.11 2.44
CA GLU A 116 21.33 -17.59 3.38
C GLU A 116 21.64 -16.95 4.74
N ILE A 117 21.12 -15.75 4.95
CA ILE A 117 21.13 -15.09 6.24
C ILE A 117 19.99 -15.73 7.02
N ASP A 118 20.32 -16.49 8.07
CA ASP A 118 19.33 -16.90 9.05
C ASP A 118 18.74 -15.63 9.68
N LEU A 119 17.54 -15.28 9.24
CA LEU A 119 16.84 -14.07 9.63
C LEU A 119 16.65 -14.00 11.15
N ALA A 120 16.56 -15.15 11.83
CA ALA A 120 16.38 -15.22 13.28
C ALA A 120 17.68 -15.02 14.06
N GLU A 121 18.83 -15.35 13.46
CA GLU A 121 20.15 -15.10 14.05
C GLU A 121 20.60 -13.66 13.76
N PHE A 122 20.39 -13.19 12.53
CA PHE A 122 20.66 -11.81 12.14
C PHE A 122 19.83 -10.79 12.92
N THR A 123 18.54 -11.07 13.16
CA THR A 123 17.70 -10.18 13.97
C THR A 123 18.11 -10.17 15.45
N ARG A 124 18.55 -11.31 16.00
CA ARG A 124 19.08 -11.37 17.37
C ARG A 124 20.41 -10.64 17.51
N GLU A 125 21.30 -10.81 16.54
CA GLU A 125 22.60 -10.16 16.56
C GLU A 125 22.49 -8.64 16.31
N GLN A 126 21.61 -8.22 15.39
CA GLN A 126 21.30 -6.81 15.16
C GLN A 126 20.59 -6.17 16.36
N ALA A 127 19.63 -6.87 17.00
CA ALA A 127 18.98 -6.36 18.20
C ALA A 127 19.98 -6.21 19.37
N GLY A 128 20.90 -7.17 19.54
CA GLY A 128 21.98 -7.07 20.52
C GLY A 128 22.88 -5.86 20.27
N ARG A 129 23.35 -5.68 19.03
CA ARG A 129 24.20 -4.54 18.64
C ARG A 129 23.50 -3.19 18.76
N LEU A 130 22.22 -3.10 18.37
CA LEU A 130 21.41 -1.88 18.52
C LEU A 130 21.19 -1.54 19.99
N THR A 131 20.90 -2.52 20.84
CA THR A 131 20.70 -2.29 22.27
C THR A 131 21.99 -1.82 22.94
N GLN A 132 23.14 -2.35 22.50
CA GLN A 132 24.46 -1.98 23.01
C GLN A 132 24.92 -0.61 22.48
N GLN A 133 24.61 -0.27 21.23
CA GLN A 133 24.86 1.07 20.67
C GLN A 133 24.00 2.14 21.34
N VAL A 134 22.71 1.86 21.58
CA VAL A 134 21.79 2.77 22.28
C VAL A 134 22.22 3.01 23.73
N ARG A 135 22.78 1.99 24.41
CA ARG A 135 23.32 2.13 25.77
C ARG A 135 24.61 2.95 25.84
N ASN A 136 25.41 2.96 24.77
CA ASN A 136 26.72 3.59 24.71
C ASN A 136 26.70 4.97 24.01
N LEU A 137 25.53 5.46 23.60
CA LEU A 137 25.39 6.78 23.02
C LEU A 137 25.51 7.84 24.14
N PRO A 138 26.50 8.76 24.08
CA PRO A 138 26.56 9.89 25.02
C PRO A 138 25.28 10.73 24.88
N PRO A 139 24.85 11.50 25.89
CA PRO A 139 23.58 12.24 25.85
C PRO A 139 23.57 13.46 24.91
N GLU A 140 24.70 13.84 24.32
CA GLU A 140 24.86 15.03 23.45
C GLU A 140 24.29 14.94 22.00
N PRO A 141 24.31 13.81 21.26
CA PRO A 141 23.86 13.73 19.87
C PRO A 141 22.34 13.56 19.70
N VAL A 142 21.56 13.42 20.79
CA VAL A 142 20.08 13.34 20.70
C VAL A 142 19.48 14.63 20.12
N ARG A 143 20.17 15.78 20.26
CA ARG A 143 19.79 17.05 19.63
C ARG A 143 20.12 17.14 18.14
N ALA A 144 20.97 16.26 17.59
CA ALA A 144 21.25 16.21 16.17
C ALA A 144 20.25 15.29 15.42
N LEU A 145 19.72 14.27 16.08
CA LEU A 145 18.69 13.37 15.52
C LEU A 145 17.32 14.05 15.37
N THR A 146 16.96 15.00 16.24
CA THR A 146 15.75 15.82 16.05
C THR A 146 15.83 16.78 14.85
N ARG A 147 17.00 16.91 14.22
CA ARG A 147 17.16 17.65 12.96
C ARG A 147 16.72 16.84 11.73
N ILE A 148 16.71 15.51 11.83
CA ILE A 148 16.22 14.60 10.78
C ILE A 148 14.69 14.49 10.80
N ASP A 149 14.05 14.84 11.93
CA ASP A 149 12.59 14.94 12.01
C ASP A 149 12.03 16.10 11.19
N ARG A 150 12.80 17.15 10.92
CA ARG A 150 12.33 18.31 10.14
C ARG A 150 11.86 17.97 8.73
N PRO A 151 12.65 17.32 7.86
CA PRO A 151 12.16 17.00 6.51
C PRO A 151 10.94 16.08 6.55
N LEU A 152 10.87 15.14 7.51
CA LEU A 152 9.71 14.26 7.64
C LEU A 152 8.48 15.01 8.15
N GLN A 153 8.64 15.95 9.09
CA GLN A 153 7.57 16.83 9.56
C GLN A 153 7.09 17.75 8.45
N THR A 154 7.99 18.32 7.63
CA THR A 154 7.61 19.16 6.50
C THR A 154 6.83 18.37 5.44
N GLU A 155 7.25 17.14 5.14
CA GLU A 155 6.51 16.25 4.22
C GLU A 155 5.16 15.85 4.80
N LEU A 156 5.09 15.52 6.10
CA LEU A 156 3.83 15.19 6.76
C LEU A 156 2.88 16.41 6.80
N GLU A 157 3.39 17.60 7.10
CA GLU A 157 2.63 18.86 7.06
C GLU A 157 2.15 19.18 5.65
N ALA A 158 2.98 18.95 4.61
CA ALA A 158 2.58 19.11 3.22
C ALA A 158 1.46 18.13 2.83
N ILE A 159 1.58 16.84 3.20
CA ILE A 159 0.55 15.83 2.96
C ILE A 159 -0.75 16.17 3.71
N LEU A 160 -0.65 16.64 4.95
CA LEU A 160 -1.81 17.06 5.75
C LEU A 160 -2.46 18.33 5.19
N ALA A 161 -1.67 19.29 4.71
CA ALA A 161 -2.17 20.50 4.04
C ALA A 161 -2.89 20.16 2.73
N ASP A 162 -2.34 19.25 1.93
CA ASP A 162 -2.99 18.76 0.71
C ASP A 162 -4.25 17.98 1.03
N ALA A 163 -4.22 17.09 2.02
CA ALA A 163 -5.40 16.36 2.48
C ALA A 163 -6.49 17.30 3.01
N ARG A 164 -6.12 18.37 3.72
CA ARG A 164 -7.06 19.39 4.22
C ARG A 164 -7.64 20.21 3.07
N THR A 165 -6.83 20.56 2.07
CA THR A 165 -7.29 21.29 0.87
C THR A 165 -8.22 20.41 0.02
N ALA A 166 -7.89 19.13 -0.14
CA ALA A 166 -8.75 18.14 -0.76
C ALA A 166 -10.07 17.96 0.02
N ALA A 167 -10.01 17.88 1.35
CA ALA A 167 -11.20 17.77 2.20
C ALA A 167 -12.08 19.04 2.13
N LEU A 168 -11.48 20.24 2.15
CA LEU A 168 -12.21 21.51 2.04
C LEU A 168 -12.81 21.72 0.64
N SER A 169 -12.10 21.33 -0.42
CA SER A 169 -12.67 21.33 -1.77
C SER A 169 -13.81 20.33 -1.90
N LEU A 170 -13.68 19.13 -1.32
CA LEU A 170 -14.77 18.17 -1.26
C LEU A 170 -15.95 18.71 -0.44
N ALA A 171 -15.71 19.36 0.69
CA ALA A 171 -16.73 19.98 1.53
C ALA A 171 -17.49 21.09 0.78
N ARG A 172 -16.79 22.01 0.11
CA ARG A 172 -17.42 23.06 -0.71
C ARG A 172 -18.26 22.51 -1.86
N VAL A 173 -17.85 21.39 -2.46
CA VAL A 173 -18.64 20.74 -3.52
C VAL A 173 -19.76 19.88 -2.92
N CYS A 174 -19.62 19.35 -1.70
CA CYS A 174 -20.60 18.50 -1.02
C CYS A 174 -21.70 19.26 -0.28
N VAL A 175 -21.40 20.46 0.22
CA VAL A 175 -22.31 21.27 1.04
C VAL A 175 -22.71 22.49 0.22
N PRO A 176 -23.92 22.52 -0.38
CA PRO A 176 -24.42 23.73 -1.04
C PRO A 176 -24.58 24.84 -0.01
N GLU A 177 -24.12 26.07 -0.30
CA GLU A 177 -24.20 27.22 0.62
C GLU A 177 -25.65 27.53 1.05
N GLU A 178 -26.62 27.15 0.23
CA GLU A 178 -28.06 27.20 0.50
C GLU A 178 -28.48 26.40 1.75
N SER A 179 -27.73 25.34 2.09
CA SER A 179 -27.98 24.53 3.29
C SER A 179 -27.45 25.14 4.59
N ILE A 180 -26.61 26.19 4.50
CA ILE A 180 -26.05 26.91 5.65
C ILE A 180 -26.87 28.17 5.94
N ALA A 181 -27.47 28.80 4.91
CA ALA A 181 -28.26 30.03 5.04
C ALA A 181 -29.72 29.84 5.51
N SER A 182 -30.18 28.60 5.76
CA SER A 182 -31.58 28.30 6.13
C SER A 182 -31.81 28.04 7.63
N ARG A 183 -30.87 28.41 8.50
CA ARG A 183 -31.09 28.42 9.95
C ARG A 183 -31.39 29.84 10.44
N PRO A 184 -32.63 30.15 10.88
CA PRO A 184 -32.92 31.37 11.62
C PRO A 184 -32.22 31.37 12.99
#